data_AF-A0A7Y5WXM1-F1
#
_entry.id   AF-A0A7Y5WXM1-F1
#
_cell.length_a   1.000
_cell.length_b   1.000
_cell.length_c   1.000
_cell.angle_alpha   90.00
_cell.angle_beta   90.00
_cell.angle_gamma   90.00
#
_symmetry.space_group_name_H-M   'P 1'
#
loop_
_entity.id
_entity.type
_entity.pdbx_description
1 polymer ?
#
loop_
_entity_poly.entity_id
_entity_poly.type
_entity_poly.pdbx_seq_one_letter_code
_entity_poly.pdbx_strand_id
1 'polypeptide(L)'
;MRRLSLAAVVLVALVASSYAVAHGIEGAKSAKAVAGTFTATASSVSTRTCTTSDGKTIVVTDGRYTGAATGDPDLTGAITLRARSTVNTTDGVGVVNGRFRIDVASARDTEAGFSTVYDHGNIAGLAAGRAHDPSAKLIANMSAGFVAATGFTGGKIGGGTAPGSAVELSAAGGCKPAQQNAEKSEARGAISALSTTSITVAFLTCAIPADKSADVNAKFKQGDMAEIHCAVVNGQNTLTRIEKKR
;
A
#
# COMPACT_ATOMS: atom_id res chain seq x y z
N MET A 1 -7.69 30.87 -50.28
CA MET A 1 -6.38 30.75 -49.60
C MET A 1 -6.46 31.57 -48.30
N ARG A 2 -7.06 31.21 -47.17
CA ARG A 2 -7.28 29.94 -46.44
C ARG A 2 -6.03 29.09 -46.31
N ARG A 3 -5.56 29.01 -45.06
CA ARG A 3 -4.55 28.12 -44.43
C ARG A 3 -3.25 28.86 -44.10
N LEU A 4 -2.82 28.69 -42.84
CA LEU A 4 -1.54 29.11 -42.23
C LEU A 4 -1.54 30.37 -41.35
N SER A 5 -2.53 30.55 -40.47
CA SER A 5 -2.44 31.55 -39.38
C SER A 5 -2.88 31.02 -38.01
N LEU A 6 -2.85 29.70 -37.79
CA LEU A 6 -3.43 29.04 -36.62
C LEU A 6 -2.53 27.92 -36.04
N ALA A 7 -1.21 28.12 -36.01
CA ALA A 7 -0.28 27.10 -35.47
C ALA A 7 0.70 27.61 -34.40
N ALA A 8 0.61 28.87 -33.96
CA ALA A 8 1.58 29.47 -33.04
C ALA A 8 1.08 29.67 -31.59
N VAL A 9 -0.19 29.39 -31.29
CA VAL A 9 -0.77 29.64 -29.94
C VAL A 9 -1.09 28.34 -29.18
N VAL A 10 -0.98 27.16 -29.81
CA VAL A 10 -1.29 25.87 -29.16
C VAL A 10 -0.06 25.19 -28.52
N LEU A 11 1.17 25.66 -28.80
CA LEU A 11 2.39 25.00 -28.34
C LEU A 11 3.02 25.57 -27.04
N VAL A 12 2.46 26.64 -26.46
CA VAL A 12 2.95 27.20 -25.18
C VAL A 12 2.08 26.76 -23.98
N ALA A 13 0.96 26.08 -24.21
CA ALA A 13 0.09 25.59 -23.14
C ALA A 13 0.48 24.20 -22.58
N LEU A 14 1.47 23.50 -23.17
CA LEU A 14 1.87 22.15 -22.73
C LEU A 14 3.14 22.08 -21.87
N VAL A 15 3.70 23.20 -21.43
CA VAL A 15 4.99 23.22 -20.69
C VAL A 15 4.89 23.80 -19.26
N ALA A 16 3.68 24.03 -18.75
CA ALA A 16 3.47 24.67 -17.44
C ALA A 16 2.78 23.80 -16.37
N SER A 17 2.80 22.47 -16.51
CA SER A 17 2.36 21.60 -15.42
C SER A 17 3.23 20.37 -15.27
N SER A 18 4.55 20.57 -15.22
CA SER A 18 5.43 19.71 -14.42
C SER A 18 5.25 20.03 -12.94
N TYR A 19 4.00 20.07 -12.47
CA TYR A 19 3.76 19.73 -11.08
C TYR A 19 4.04 18.24 -11.04
N ALA A 20 5.29 17.89 -10.71
CA ALA A 20 5.50 16.67 -9.95
C ALA A 20 4.60 16.85 -8.73
N VAL A 21 3.38 16.32 -8.83
CA VAL A 21 2.48 16.10 -7.72
C VAL A 21 3.23 15.06 -6.89
N ALA A 22 4.21 15.52 -6.12
CA ALA A 22 4.80 14.79 -5.03
C ALA A 22 3.74 14.76 -3.91
N HIS A 23 2.58 14.16 -4.21
CA HIS A 23 1.76 13.50 -3.21
C HIS A 23 2.38 12.12 -2.95
N GLY A 24 3.72 12.10 -2.88
CA GLY A 24 4.52 10.91 -2.74
C GLY A 24 4.39 10.44 -1.31
N ILE A 25 3.47 9.49 -1.13
CA ILE A 25 3.06 8.85 0.12
C ILE A 25 2.14 9.77 0.93
N GLU A 26 0.83 9.48 0.89
CA GLU A 26 -0.16 10.03 1.82
C GLU A 26 0.32 9.89 3.28
N GLY A 27 1.05 10.89 3.78
CA GLY A 27 1.62 10.92 5.12
C GLY A 27 2.36 9.65 5.51
N ALA A 28 3.51 9.35 4.89
CA ALA A 28 4.57 8.48 5.40
C ALA A 28 4.10 7.37 6.39
N LYS A 29 3.26 6.43 5.95
CA LYS A 29 2.74 5.37 6.83
C LYS A 29 3.76 4.22 6.93
N SER A 30 3.97 3.69 8.13
CA SER A 30 4.66 2.41 8.33
C SER A 30 3.65 1.27 8.23
N ALA A 31 4.08 0.10 7.73
CA ALA A 31 3.27 -1.10 7.66
C ALA A 31 3.88 -2.18 8.56
N LYS A 32 3.15 -2.57 9.61
CA LYS A 32 3.56 -3.61 10.56
C LYS A 32 2.66 -4.82 10.39
N ALA A 33 3.26 -5.98 10.14
CA ALA A 33 2.53 -7.25 10.15
C ALA A 33 2.14 -7.58 11.60
N VAL A 34 0.88 -7.94 11.80
CA VAL A 34 0.35 -8.39 13.09
C VAL A 34 -0.47 -9.67 12.95
N ALA A 35 -0.63 -10.39 14.05
CA ALA A 35 -1.39 -11.60 14.17
C ALA A 35 -1.97 -11.73 15.59
N GLY A 36 -3.23 -12.19 15.65
CA GLY A 36 -3.94 -12.47 16.87
C GLY A 36 -4.80 -13.72 16.72
N THR A 37 -5.06 -14.37 17.85
CA THR A 37 -5.98 -15.48 17.97
C THR A 37 -7.02 -15.16 19.03
N PHE A 38 -8.25 -15.65 18.89
CA PHE A 38 -9.29 -15.38 19.86
C PHE A 38 -10.25 -16.57 20.03
N THR A 39 -10.90 -16.60 21.18
CA THR A 39 -12.07 -17.45 21.44
C THR A 39 -13.10 -16.61 22.18
N ALA A 40 -14.37 -16.73 21.79
CA ALA A 40 -15.44 -15.95 22.39
C ALA A 40 -16.72 -16.77 22.49
N THR A 41 -17.37 -16.73 23.65
CA THR A 41 -18.60 -17.45 23.92
C THR A 41 -19.80 -16.52 23.89
N ALA A 42 -20.98 -17.05 23.54
CA ALA A 42 -22.21 -16.28 23.51
C ALA A 42 -22.59 -15.78 24.91
N SER A 43 -22.75 -14.46 25.05
CA SER A 43 -23.28 -13.83 26.27
C SER A 43 -24.77 -13.50 26.15
N SER A 44 -25.25 -13.22 24.94
CA SER A 44 -26.66 -12.97 24.65
C SER A 44 -26.92 -13.17 23.16
N VAL A 45 -27.96 -13.92 22.81
CA VAL A 45 -28.33 -14.20 21.41
C VAL A 45 -29.83 -14.05 21.22
N SER A 46 -30.24 -13.52 20.07
CA SER A 46 -31.63 -13.43 19.63
C SER A 46 -31.73 -13.98 18.22
N THR A 47 -32.59 -14.98 18.03
CA THR A 47 -32.69 -15.72 16.77
C THR A 47 -34.08 -15.57 16.18
N ARG A 48 -34.14 -15.37 14.87
CA ARG A 48 -35.36 -15.33 14.06
C ARG A 48 -35.20 -16.29 12.90
N THR A 49 -36.28 -16.95 12.53
CA THR A 49 -36.30 -17.89 11.41
C THR A 49 -37.35 -17.48 10.40
N CYS A 50 -37.08 -17.71 9.13
CA CYS A 50 -38.08 -17.63 8.07
C CYS A 50 -37.84 -18.73 7.03
N THR A 51 -38.91 -19.07 6.32
CA THR A 51 -38.87 -20.00 5.21
C THR A 51 -38.99 -19.21 3.91
N THR A 52 -38.08 -19.45 2.98
CA THR A 52 -38.11 -18.82 1.65
C THR A 52 -39.16 -19.47 0.76
N SER A 53 -39.48 -18.83 -0.37
CA SER A 53 -40.46 -19.36 -1.34
C SER A 53 -40.05 -20.70 -1.96
N ASP A 54 -38.76 -21.02 -1.98
CA ASP A 54 -38.19 -22.31 -2.40
C ASP A 54 -38.07 -23.33 -1.25
N GLY A 55 -38.67 -23.05 -0.09
CA GLY A 55 -38.76 -23.99 1.04
C GLY A 55 -37.50 -24.10 1.91
N LYS A 56 -36.51 -23.23 1.72
CA LYS A 56 -35.27 -23.23 2.52
C LYS A 56 -35.45 -22.45 3.81
N THR A 57 -34.72 -22.85 4.84
CA THR A 57 -34.77 -22.19 6.15
C THR A 57 -33.64 -21.19 6.28
N ILE A 58 -33.98 -19.93 6.47
CA ILE A 58 -33.04 -18.86 6.82
C ILE A 58 -33.13 -18.58 8.31
N VAL A 59 -31.98 -18.60 8.98
CA VAL A 59 -31.83 -18.26 10.39
C VAL A 59 -31.02 -16.98 10.48
N VAL A 60 -31.60 -15.96 11.09
CA VAL A 60 -30.95 -14.68 11.40
C VAL A 60 -30.72 -14.62 12.90
N THR A 61 -29.45 -14.52 13.33
CA THR A 61 -29.11 -14.39 14.75
C THR A 61 -28.33 -13.11 14.99
N ASP A 62 -28.80 -12.32 15.95
CA ASP A 62 -28.06 -11.20 16.51
C ASP A 62 -27.46 -11.65 17.84
N GLY A 63 -26.14 -11.56 17.98
CA GLY A 63 -25.41 -12.10 19.12
C GLY A 63 -24.33 -11.16 19.66
N ARG A 64 -24.18 -11.17 20.98
CA ARG A 64 -23.01 -10.63 21.68
C ARG A 64 -22.18 -11.80 22.19
N TYR A 65 -20.88 -11.73 21.94
CA TYR A 65 -19.92 -12.77 22.29
C TYR A 65 -18.75 -12.14 23.05
N THR A 66 -18.25 -12.82 24.06
CA THR A 66 -17.17 -12.33 24.91
C THR A 66 -16.13 -13.40 25.14
N GLY A 67 -14.86 -13.03 25.24
CA GLY A 67 -13.80 -13.97 25.58
C GLY A 67 -12.43 -13.31 25.62
N ALA A 68 -11.41 -14.01 25.16
CA ALA A 68 -10.02 -13.53 25.18
C ALA A 68 -9.39 -13.58 23.78
N ALA A 69 -8.57 -12.58 23.52
CA ALA A 69 -7.67 -12.50 22.37
C ALA A 69 -6.20 -12.50 22.84
N THR A 70 -5.34 -13.15 22.09
CA THR A 70 -3.90 -13.31 22.37
C THR A 70 -3.10 -13.22 21.07
N GLY A 71 -1.88 -12.67 21.13
CA GLY A 71 -0.99 -12.56 19.98
C GLY A 71 -0.09 -11.33 20.11
N ASP A 72 -0.05 -10.51 19.07
CA ASP A 72 0.61 -9.21 19.15
C ASP A 72 0.00 -8.31 20.26
N PRO A 73 0.79 -7.36 20.81
CA PRO A 73 0.33 -6.49 21.89
C PRO A 73 -1.00 -5.79 21.61
N ASP A 74 -1.17 -5.29 20.39
CA ASP A 74 -2.36 -4.57 19.90
C ASP A 74 -3.60 -5.48 19.74
N LEU A 75 -3.40 -6.79 19.72
CA LEU A 75 -4.42 -7.83 19.53
C LEU A 75 -4.56 -8.75 20.75
N THR A 76 -4.08 -8.31 21.91
CA THR A 76 -4.11 -9.06 23.16
C THR A 76 -4.97 -8.37 24.21
N GLY A 77 -5.96 -9.07 24.75
CA GLY A 77 -6.89 -8.50 25.72
C GLY A 77 -8.23 -9.25 25.78
N ALA A 78 -9.15 -8.74 26.60
CA ALA A 78 -10.53 -9.22 26.59
C ALA A 78 -11.21 -8.79 25.28
N ILE A 79 -11.85 -9.72 24.57
CA ILE A 79 -12.53 -9.42 23.30
C ILE A 79 -14.04 -9.44 23.48
N THR A 80 -14.72 -8.43 22.94
CA THR A 80 -16.18 -8.40 22.80
C THR A 80 -16.54 -8.29 21.32
N LEU A 81 -17.37 -9.21 20.84
CA LEU A 81 -17.93 -9.19 19.48
C LEU A 81 -19.43 -8.93 19.53
N ARG A 82 -19.91 -8.14 18.59
CA ARG A 82 -21.33 -8.03 18.24
C ARG A 82 -21.48 -8.46 16.80
N ALA A 83 -22.17 -9.57 16.58
CA ALA A 83 -22.29 -10.18 15.26
C ALA A 83 -23.75 -10.40 14.91
N ARG A 84 -24.07 -10.21 13.63
CA ARG A 84 -25.32 -10.61 13.01
C ARG A 84 -25.01 -11.68 11.96
N SER A 85 -25.56 -12.86 12.14
CA SER A 85 -25.52 -13.93 11.14
C SER A 85 -26.81 -13.96 10.33
N THR A 86 -26.70 -14.38 9.08
CA THR A 86 -27.84 -14.74 8.22
C THR A 86 -27.42 -15.97 7.46
N VAL A 87 -27.97 -17.12 7.86
CA VAL A 87 -27.53 -18.44 7.41
C VAL A 87 -28.70 -19.18 6.82
N ASN A 88 -28.53 -19.68 5.60
CA ASN A 88 -29.37 -20.71 5.06
C ASN A 88 -28.95 -22.03 5.69
N THR A 89 -29.72 -22.51 6.66
CA THR A 89 -29.39 -23.73 7.41
C THR A 89 -29.66 -25.00 6.63
N THR A 90 -30.42 -24.92 5.53
CA THR A 90 -30.61 -26.04 4.60
C THR A 90 -29.33 -26.29 3.81
N ASP A 91 -28.71 -25.23 3.28
CA ASP A 91 -27.52 -25.32 2.42
C ASP A 91 -26.20 -25.15 3.19
N GLY A 92 -26.24 -24.77 4.47
CA GLY A 92 -25.05 -24.58 5.31
C GLY A 92 -24.23 -23.33 4.98
N VAL A 93 -24.81 -22.37 4.24
CA VAL A 93 -24.09 -21.17 3.76
C VAL A 93 -24.73 -19.88 4.22
N GLY A 94 -23.95 -18.81 4.33
CA GLY A 94 -24.46 -17.50 4.72
C GLY A 94 -23.40 -16.45 4.91
N VAL A 95 -23.71 -15.48 5.77
CA VAL A 95 -22.79 -14.40 6.14
C VAL A 95 -22.83 -14.14 7.64
N VAL A 96 -21.71 -13.67 8.18
CA VAL A 96 -21.62 -13.15 9.55
C VAL A 96 -20.91 -11.80 9.48
N ASN A 97 -21.61 -10.74 9.90
CA ASN A 97 -21.07 -9.38 9.87
C ASN A 97 -21.16 -8.77 11.26
N GLY A 98 -20.23 -7.91 11.61
CA GLY A 98 -20.22 -7.38 12.97
C GLY A 98 -19.10 -6.41 13.26
N ARG A 99 -18.87 -6.23 14.55
CA ARG A 99 -17.74 -5.47 15.09
C ARG A 99 -17.13 -6.21 16.26
N PHE A 100 -15.84 -6.03 16.46
CA PHE A 100 -15.16 -6.46 17.66
C PHE A 100 -14.42 -5.29 18.32
N ARG A 101 -14.24 -5.43 19.63
CA ARG A 101 -13.40 -4.59 20.47
C ARG A 101 -12.49 -5.48 21.29
N ILE A 102 -11.20 -5.17 21.31
CA ILE A 102 -10.20 -5.82 22.17
C ILE A 102 -9.74 -4.79 23.19
N ASP A 103 -9.93 -5.10 24.46
CA ASP A 103 -9.55 -4.26 25.60
C ASP A 103 -8.06 -4.47 25.86
N VAL A 104 -7.22 -3.62 25.26
CA VAL A 104 -5.75 -3.71 25.33
C VAL A 104 -5.26 -3.12 26.64
N ALA A 105 -4.40 -3.85 27.36
CA ALA A 105 -3.91 -3.43 28.67
C ALA A 105 -3.13 -2.09 28.59
N SER A 106 -3.49 -1.14 29.45
CA SER A 106 -2.82 0.17 29.59
C SER A 106 -2.80 1.02 28.31
N ALA A 107 -3.68 0.73 27.33
CA ALA A 107 -3.77 1.42 26.05
C ALA A 107 -5.24 1.66 25.65
N ARG A 108 -5.45 2.25 24.47
CA ARG A 108 -6.80 2.33 23.87
C ARG A 108 -7.17 0.98 23.26
N ASP A 109 -8.46 0.71 23.20
CA ASP A 109 -9.00 -0.52 22.62
C ASP A 109 -8.73 -0.60 21.11
N THR A 110 -8.47 -1.82 20.62
CA THR A 110 -8.49 -2.11 19.19
C THR A 110 -9.94 -2.36 18.77
N GLU A 111 -10.41 -1.63 17.75
CA GLU A 111 -11.79 -1.70 17.27
C GLU A 111 -11.83 -1.90 15.76
N ALA A 112 -12.58 -2.91 15.30
CA ALA A 112 -12.79 -3.13 13.87
C ALA A 112 -14.19 -3.65 13.55
N GLY A 113 -14.65 -3.29 12.35
CA GLY A 113 -15.78 -3.95 11.71
C GLY A 113 -15.30 -5.13 10.89
N PHE A 114 -16.10 -6.20 10.82
CA PHE A 114 -15.78 -7.36 10.01
C PHE A 114 -16.95 -7.78 9.13
N SER A 115 -16.61 -8.38 8.00
CA SER A 115 -17.54 -9.04 7.09
C SER A 115 -16.97 -10.38 6.67
N THR A 116 -17.72 -11.44 6.92
CA THR A 116 -17.30 -12.82 6.61
C THR A 116 -18.39 -13.61 5.90
N VAL A 117 -17.94 -14.56 5.10
CA VAL A 117 -18.76 -15.64 4.55
C VAL A 117 -18.80 -16.75 5.57
N TYR A 118 -19.99 -17.32 5.76
CA TYR A 118 -20.22 -18.53 6.53
C TYR A 118 -20.36 -19.73 5.59
N ASP A 119 -19.61 -20.79 5.88
CA ASP A 119 -19.65 -22.05 5.17
C ASP A 119 -19.48 -23.21 6.16
N HIS A 120 -20.52 -24.01 6.33
CA HIS A 120 -20.52 -25.27 7.10
C HIS A 120 -19.88 -25.15 8.50
N GLY A 121 -20.22 -24.10 9.25
CA GLY A 121 -19.73 -23.87 10.61
C GLY A 121 -18.42 -23.11 10.71
N ASN A 122 -17.84 -22.68 9.59
CA ASN A 122 -16.64 -21.86 9.54
C ASN A 122 -16.95 -20.49 8.95
N ILE A 123 -16.16 -19.50 9.32
CA ILE A 123 -16.18 -18.18 8.71
C ILE A 123 -14.81 -17.76 8.21
N ALA A 124 -14.80 -17.01 7.11
CA ALA A 124 -13.61 -16.34 6.59
C ALA A 124 -14.00 -15.00 5.95
N GLY A 125 -13.16 -13.98 6.11
CA GLY A 125 -13.38 -12.68 5.49
C GLY A 125 -12.41 -11.61 5.96
N LEU A 126 -12.88 -10.37 5.96
CA LEU A 126 -12.06 -9.19 6.22
C LEU A 126 -12.53 -8.47 7.48
N ALA A 127 -11.58 -7.96 8.26
CA ALA A 127 -11.79 -6.98 9.30
C ALA A 127 -11.00 -5.70 8.99
N ALA A 128 -11.63 -4.55 9.22
CA ALA A 128 -11.02 -3.25 9.01
C ALA A 128 -11.41 -2.29 10.14
N GLY A 129 -10.44 -1.53 10.64
CA GLY A 129 -10.64 -0.69 11.80
C GLY A 129 -9.42 0.09 12.23
N ARG A 130 -9.32 0.29 13.54
CA ARG A 130 -8.23 1.00 14.21
C ARG A 130 -7.58 0.06 15.21
N ALA A 131 -6.25 0.05 15.22
CA ALA A 131 -5.47 -0.58 16.27
C ALA A 131 -5.36 0.36 17.48
N HIS A 132 -4.62 -0.05 18.51
CA HIS A 132 -4.50 0.71 19.76
C HIS A 132 -3.97 2.15 19.55
N ASP A 133 -3.07 2.36 18.58
CA ASP A 133 -2.57 3.69 18.23
C ASP A 133 -3.67 4.46 17.47
N PRO A 134 -4.05 5.69 17.91
CA PRO A 134 -5.11 6.48 17.28
C PRO A 134 -4.93 6.73 15.78
N SER A 135 -3.69 6.69 15.30
CA SER A 135 -3.32 6.89 13.89
C SER A 135 -3.18 5.57 13.11
N ALA A 136 -3.18 4.43 13.80
CA ALA A 136 -2.99 3.12 13.17
C ALA A 136 -4.31 2.55 12.65
N LYS A 137 -4.34 2.28 11.34
CA LYS A 137 -5.43 1.53 10.71
C LYS A 137 -5.10 0.05 10.71
N LEU A 138 -6.04 -0.77 11.16
CA LEU A 138 -5.95 -2.23 11.08
C LEU A 138 -6.69 -2.73 9.84
N ILE A 139 -6.03 -3.53 9.02
CA ILE A 139 -6.65 -4.33 7.95
C ILE A 139 -6.23 -5.77 8.16
N ALA A 140 -7.18 -6.66 8.36
CA ALA A 140 -6.92 -8.04 8.76
C ALA A 140 -7.80 -9.02 8.02
N ASN A 141 -7.24 -10.17 7.66
CA ASN A 141 -8.06 -11.33 7.36
C ASN A 141 -8.54 -11.95 8.67
N MET A 142 -9.82 -12.31 8.72
CA MET A 142 -10.44 -12.91 9.90
C MET A 142 -11.02 -14.28 9.55
N SER A 143 -10.77 -15.27 10.40
CA SER A 143 -11.39 -16.59 10.29
C SER A 143 -11.69 -17.18 11.67
N ALA A 144 -12.68 -18.08 11.75
CA ALA A 144 -13.02 -18.81 12.98
C ALA A 144 -13.96 -19.98 12.67
N GLY A 145 -14.05 -20.95 13.57
CA GLY A 145 -15.27 -21.75 13.73
C GLY A 145 -16.37 -20.86 14.33
N PHE A 146 -17.60 -21.01 13.85
CA PHE A 146 -18.74 -20.20 14.30
C PHE A 146 -20.01 -21.06 14.43
N VAL A 147 -20.59 -21.00 15.63
CA VAL A 147 -21.94 -21.52 15.90
C VAL A 147 -22.68 -20.43 16.66
N ALA A 148 -23.78 -19.94 16.09
CA ALA A 148 -24.45 -18.74 16.60
C ALA A 148 -24.83 -18.84 18.09
N ALA A 149 -25.18 -20.03 18.58
CA ALA A 149 -25.56 -20.28 19.97
C ALA A 149 -24.38 -20.38 20.96
N THR A 150 -23.20 -20.85 20.51
CA THR A 150 -22.06 -21.09 21.41
C THR A 150 -20.95 -20.06 21.25
N GLY A 151 -20.72 -19.56 20.03
CA GLY A 151 -19.80 -18.48 19.72
C GLY A 151 -18.74 -18.83 18.69
N PHE A 152 -17.55 -18.27 18.90
CA PHE A 152 -16.40 -18.35 18.00
C PHE A 152 -15.30 -19.20 18.61
N THR A 153 -14.78 -20.15 17.85
CA THR A 153 -13.69 -21.05 18.26
C THR A 153 -12.52 -20.96 17.29
N GLY A 154 -11.30 -21.05 17.82
CA GLY A 154 -10.08 -21.02 16.98
C GLY A 154 -9.95 -19.76 16.12
N GLY A 155 -10.52 -18.64 16.58
CA GLY A 155 -10.55 -17.39 15.83
C GLY A 155 -9.15 -16.86 15.54
N LYS A 156 -8.97 -16.26 14.37
CA LYS A 156 -7.71 -15.68 13.87
C LYS A 156 -7.97 -14.27 13.32
N ILE A 157 -7.06 -13.37 13.64
CA ILE A 157 -6.95 -12.01 13.09
C ILE A 157 -5.54 -11.94 12.50
N GLY A 158 -5.39 -12.27 11.23
CA GLY A 158 -4.09 -12.57 10.64
C GLY A 158 -3.48 -13.91 11.10
N GLY A 159 -2.32 -14.27 10.56
CA GLY A 159 -1.48 -15.36 11.07
C GLY A 159 -2.04 -16.80 10.97
N GLY A 160 -3.02 -17.04 10.10
CA GLY A 160 -3.58 -18.38 9.85
C GLY A 160 -2.83 -19.19 8.78
N THR A 161 -3.11 -20.50 8.70
CA THR A 161 -2.52 -21.44 7.72
C THR A 161 -3.07 -21.32 6.28
N ALA A 162 -4.01 -20.41 6.00
CA ALA A 162 -4.50 -20.07 4.65
C ALA A 162 -5.10 -18.65 4.63
N PRO A 163 -4.93 -17.92 3.52
CA PRO A 163 -4.00 -16.81 3.36
C PRO A 163 -4.59 -15.51 3.92
N GLY A 164 -3.86 -14.88 4.82
CA GLY A 164 -4.21 -13.52 5.16
C GLY A 164 -3.43 -12.97 6.33
N SER A 165 -2.56 -12.01 6.03
CA SER A 165 -1.91 -11.21 7.06
C SER A 165 -2.93 -10.26 7.70
N ALA A 166 -2.60 -9.78 8.89
CA ALA A 166 -3.11 -8.51 9.38
C ALA A 166 -1.99 -7.48 9.33
N VAL A 167 -2.36 -6.24 9.02
CA VAL A 167 -1.44 -5.13 8.85
C VAL A 167 -1.96 -3.92 9.61
N GLU A 168 -1.08 -3.35 10.42
CA GLU A 168 -1.25 -2.02 11.01
C GLU A 168 -0.54 -0.99 10.14
N LEU A 169 -1.30 -0.02 9.66
CA LEU A 169 -0.79 1.13 8.93
C LEU A 169 -0.79 2.34 9.86
N SER A 170 0.36 2.69 10.44
CA SER A 170 0.48 3.81 11.36
C SER A 170 1.25 4.97 10.73
N ALA A 171 0.94 6.20 11.13
CA ALA A 171 1.77 7.36 10.78
C ALA A 171 3.05 7.42 11.63
N ALA A 172 3.08 6.68 12.74
CA ALA A 172 4.25 6.54 13.59
C ALA A 172 5.37 5.82 12.82
N GLY A 173 6.57 6.40 12.86
CA GLY A 173 7.76 5.83 12.23
C GLY A 173 8.04 6.32 10.80
N GLY A 174 7.10 6.97 10.11
CA GLY A 174 7.35 7.76 8.90
C GLY A 174 8.15 7.06 7.80
N CYS A 175 7.53 6.55 6.74
CA CYS A 175 8.30 6.17 5.55
C CYS A 175 9.05 7.40 4.99
N LYS A 176 10.37 7.44 5.20
CA LYS A 176 11.24 8.43 4.57
C LYS A 176 11.60 7.92 3.18
N PRO A 177 11.41 8.71 2.11
CA PRO A 177 12.00 8.37 0.83
C PRO A 177 13.48 8.11 1.05
N ALA A 178 13.98 6.98 0.55
CA ALA A 178 15.42 6.80 0.46
C ALA A 178 15.97 8.00 -0.29
N GLN A 179 16.97 8.69 0.28
CA GLN A 179 17.69 9.71 -0.48
C GLN A 179 18.24 9.01 -1.72
N GLN A 180 17.65 9.31 -2.88
CA GLN A 180 18.29 8.97 -4.13
C GLN A 180 19.52 9.87 -4.20
N ASN A 181 20.67 9.31 -3.83
CA ASN A 181 21.93 9.91 -4.19
C ASN A 181 21.89 10.01 -5.71
N ALA A 182 21.79 11.23 -6.24
CA ALA A 182 21.93 11.44 -7.66
C ALA A 182 23.27 10.82 -8.04
N GLU A 183 23.25 9.71 -8.79
CA GLU A 183 24.45 9.05 -9.27
C GLU A 183 25.14 10.03 -10.22
N LYS A 184 26.07 10.81 -9.66
CA LYS A 184 26.95 11.69 -10.42
C LYS A 184 28.06 10.81 -10.96
N SER A 185 27.99 10.52 -12.26
CA SER A 185 29.07 9.85 -12.96
C SER A 185 30.03 10.92 -13.48
N GLU A 186 31.28 10.85 -13.08
CA GLU A 186 32.32 11.79 -13.49
C GLU A 186 33.45 11.04 -14.20
N ALA A 187 33.92 11.60 -15.32
CA ALA A 187 35.05 11.03 -16.05
C ALA A 187 35.99 12.14 -16.53
N ARG A 188 37.29 11.83 -16.49
CA ARG A 188 38.38 12.73 -16.88
C ARG A 188 39.26 12.03 -17.91
N GLY A 189 39.56 12.71 -19.00
CA GLY A 189 40.46 12.19 -20.02
C GLY A 189 40.25 12.82 -21.39
N ALA A 190 40.84 12.22 -22.41
CA ALA A 190 40.63 12.64 -23.79
C ALA A 190 39.22 12.28 -24.25
N ILE A 191 38.59 13.20 -24.99
CA ILE A 191 37.31 12.93 -25.66
C ILE A 191 37.55 11.88 -26.74
N SER A 192 37.04 10.67 -26.54
CA SER A 192 37.19 9.56 -27.49
C SER A 192 36.12 9.55 -28.57
N ALA A 193 34.95 10.14 -28.30
CA ALA A 193 33.88 10.35 -29.27
C ALA A 193 33.07 11.61 -28.92
N LEU A 194 32.66 12.37 -29.94
CA LEU A 194 31.79 13.54 -29.80
C LEU A 194 30.81 13.61 -30.97
N SER A 195 29.54 13.81 -30.65
CA SER A 195 28.47 14.03 -31.62
C SER A 195 27.53 15.16 -31.14
N THR A 196 26.48 15.44 -31.90
CA THR A 196 25.44 16.40 -31.49
C THR A 196 24.60 15.90 -30.31
N THR A 197 24.54 14.59 -30.07
CA THR A 197 23.66 14.00 -29.04
C THR A 197 24.43 13.21 -27.98
N SER A 198 25.74 13.04 -28.12
CA SER A 198 26.54 12.25 -27.17
C SER A 198 28.00 12.70 -27.10
N ILE A 199 28.61 12.49 -25.94
CA ILE A 199 30.05 12.64 -25.71
C ILE A 199 30.57 11.45 -24.91
N THR A 200 31.77 10.98 -25.23
CA THR A 200 32.46 9.91 -24.51
C THR A 200 33.83 10.36 -24.03
N VAL A 201 34.10 10.21 -22.73
CA VAL A 201 35.38 10.50 -22.07
C VAL A 201 35.72 9.33 -21.16
N ALA A 202 36.93 8.75 -21.31
CA ALA A 202 37.42 7.65 -20.46
C ALA A 202 36.37 6.54 -20.21
N PHE A 203 35.71 6.08 -21.28
CA PHE A 203 34.65 5.07 -21.30
C PHE A 203 33.27 5.49 -20.75
N LEU A 204 33.13 6.67 -20.16
CA LEU A 204 31.83 7.23 -19.78
C LEU A 204 31.20 7.94 -20.97
N THR A 205 30.02 7.47 -21.41
CA THR A 205 29.23 8.13 -22.46
C THR A 205 28.03 8.83 -21.85
N CYS A 206 27.83 10.08 -22.23
CA CYS A 206 26.71 10.90 -21.78
C CYS A 206 25.96 11.51 -22.96
N ALA A 207 24.64 11.48 -22.88
CA ALA A 207 23.76 12.18 -23.81
C ALA A 207 23.91 13.69 -23.62
N ILE A 208 24.10 14.42 -24.71
CA ILE A 208 24.16 15.89 -24.68
C ILE A 208 22.73 16.40 -24.84
N PRO A 209 22.22 17.18 -23.87
CA PRO A 209 20.94 17.87 -24.01
C PRO A 209 20.91 18.76 -25.26
N ALA A 210 19.77 18.82 -25.96
CA ALA A 210 19.65 19.56 -27.21
C ALA A 210 20.01 21.05 -27.07
N ASP A 211 19.70 21.65 -25.92
CA ASP A 211 20.03 23.03 -25.55
C ASP A 211 21.54 23.27 -25.34
N LYS A 212 22.31 22.23 -25.04
CA LYS A 212 23.77 22.30 -24.84
C LYS A 212 24.57 21.85 -26.06
N SER A 213 23.93 21.19 -27.02
CA SER A 213 24.59 20.57 -28.18
C SER A 213 25.46 21.55 -28.96
N ALA A 214 24.94 22.73 -29.29
CA ALA A 214 25.66 23.74 -30.05
C ALA A 214 26.90 24.26 -29.32
N ASP A 215 26.79 24.53 -28.01
CA ASP A 215 27.89 25.06 -27.21
C ASP A 215 29.02 24.03 -27.00
N VAL A 216 28.64 22.78 -26.72
CA VAL A 216 29.61 21.68 -26.53
C VAL A 216 30.37 21.43 -27.83
N ASN A 217 29.67 21.34 -28.96
CA ASN A 217 30.30 21.07 -30.26
C ASN A 217 31.10 22.25 -30.81
N ALA A 218 30.85 23.48 -30.35
CA ALA A 218 31.66 24.64 -30.71
C ALA A 218 32.98 24.73 -29.91
N LYS A 219 32.99 24.24 -28.67
CA LYS A 219 34.12 24.43 -27.72
C LYS A 219 35.06 23.23 -27.59
N PHE A 220 34.58 22.03 -27.94
CA PHE A 220 35.30 20.78 -27.77
C PHE A 220 35.35 20.00 -29.07
N LYS A 221 36.43 19.26 -29.27
CA LYS A 221 36.55 18.27 -30.36
C LYS A 221 37.13 16.97 -29.83
N GLN A 222 37.01 15.90 -30.63
CA GLN A 222 37.65 14.62 -30.33
C GLN A 222 39.16 14.83 -30.11
N GLY A 223 39.70 14.20 -29.07
CA GLY A 223 41.10 14.33 -28.64
C GLY A 223 41.37 15.45 -27.62
N ASP A 224 40.45 16.40 -27.41
CA ASP A 224 40.61 17.40 -26.34
C ASP A 224 40.55 16.73 -24.95
N MET A 225 41.33 17.23 -23.99
CA MET A 225 41.23 16.82 -22.58
C MET A 225 40.04 17.50 -21.91
N ALA A 226 39.13 16.69 -21.37
CA ALA A 226 37.92 17.17 -20.72
C ALA A 226 37.61 16.42 -19.43
N GLU A 227 36.86 17.09 -18.56
CA GLU A 227 36.15 16.51 -17.43
C GLU A 227 34.65 16.63 -17.70
N ILE A 228 33.92 15.51 -17.67
CA ILE A 228 32.48 15.47 -17.85
C ILE A 228 31.80 15.03 -16.56
N HIS A 229 30.71 15.70 -16.21
CA HIS A 229 29.80 15.31 -15.14
C HIS A 229 28.45 14.96 -15.73
N CYS A 230 27.95 13.78 -15.38
CA CYS A 230 26.70 13.25 -15.91
C CYS A 230 25.77 12.85 -14.77
N ALA A 231 24.47 13.02 -15.01
CA ALA A 231 23.42 12.57 -14.11
C ALA A 231 22.50 11.62 -14.86
N VAL A 232 22.01 10.59 -14.18
CA VAL A 232 21.02 9.67 -14.74
C VAL A 232 19.67 10.39 -14.84
N VAL A 233 19.19 10.62 -16.06
CA VAL A 233 17.87 11.17 -16.36
C VAL A 233 17.12 10.13 -17.19
N ASN A 234 15.97 9.66 -16.71
CA ASN A 234 15.17 8.61 -17.36
C ASN A 234 15.96 7.32 -17.68
N GLY A 235 16.90 6.94 -16.80
CA GLY A 235 17.75 5.76 -17.00
C GLY A 235 18.93 5.97 -17.96
N GLN A 236 19.17 7.20 -18.44
CA GLN A 236 20.28 7.53 -19.34
C GLN A 236 21.22 8.58 -18.72
N ASN A 237 22.53 8.35 -18.80
CA ASN A 237 23.53 9.33 -18.39
C ASN A 237 23.43 10.57 -19.28
N THR A 238 23.07 11.70 -18.70
CA THR A 238 22.88 12.98 -19.39
C THR A 238 23.90 14.00 -18.91
N LEU A 239 24.54 14.70 -19.84
CA LEU A 239 25.60 15.65 -19.58
C LEU A 239 25.07 16.86 -18.81
N THR A 240 25.58 17.06 -17.60
CA THR A 240 25.23 18.22 -16.77
C THR A 240 26.28 19.33 -16.90
N ARG A 241 27.56 18.97 -16.97
CA ARG A 241 28.69 19.89 -17.04
C ARG A 241 29.83 19.27 -17.82
N ILE A 242 30.55 20.09 -18.58
CA ILE A 242 31.82 19.74 -19.22
C ILE A 242 32.82 20.87 -19.00
N GLU A 243 34.06 20.52 -18.69
CA GLU A 243 35.16 21.45 -18.50
C GLU A 243 36.36 21.06 -19.34
N LYS A 244 37.05 22.06 -19.88
CA LYS A 244 38.32 21.85 -20.57
C LYS A 244 39.43 21.69 -19.53
N LYS A 245 40.18 20.60 -19.61
CA LYS A 245 41.43 20.43 -18.86
C LYS A 245 42.60 20.84 -19.74
N ARG A 246 43.55 21.54 -19.12
CA ARG A 246 44.83 21.92 -19.74
C ARG A 246 45.81 20.77 -19.66
#